data_AF-A0A124I4Q1-F1
#
_entry.id   AF-A0A124I4Q1-F1
#
_cell.length_a   1.000
_cell.length_b   1.000
_cell.length_c   1.000
_cell.angle_alpha   90.00
_cell.angle_beta   90.00
_cell.angle_gamma   90.00
#
_symmetry.space_group_name_H-M   'P 1'
#
loop_
_entity.id
_entity.type
_entity.pdbx_description
1 polymer ?
#
loop_
_entity_poly.entity_id
_entity_poly.type
_entity_poly.pdbx_seq_one_letter_code
_entity_poly.pdbx_strand_id
1 'polypeptide(L)'
;MTSAIPLPQTNPNRHPFLGMNILQTAGYRIKPGMRGPCFDQDIWDLTAVADAPASWPRSEKILDFTTIANPRWRSVARAYLMARILPTHPDVAVLPHAYRTPLALPTLRHEVSRLTAWLNHLTGAGINSLSLVRQPHCDTYLSVISRSRTDPERSVTPGTVAGYVLTAQALMAYSPLLPDCYPPGFRPWGDRSAAEVAGYERADANRTAPVPDDILRPLLCNSIYLIDVVGPHLTAEAARARQVIASRAGIRSALRIDQYPQVIGEIQRQMKAGIPAPRTTPGYIGKRLATGWEQDDPLLPFAFDSFVRDTALSLSKRRDLERLRPHLEAWIRHCGTEPPWCRDATAVPRADNHSAVPFAIPVDHFGLETMVHVIASAAFYLTAALSGMRASELAELTGGACRREDRSQGPRLWVDSRRIKGEEFGGVPDSWVVIEEVHRALGAAEAVIGTKPGELLFASGSNSGNRYAALRNWVNGSCGQRLGLAPIPDGPVHPRALRRTLALSIAQRPHGLLAAKWHLKHVSVATTEGYADPRELHQMGEKSQVASSRTRLHGLRRYYELAA
;
A
#
# COMPACT_ATOMS: atom_id res chain seq x y z
N MET A 1 -50.74 -31.67 -27.60
CA MET A 1 -49.72 -30.91 -28.36
C MET A 1 -48.99 -30.02 -27.38
N THR A 2 -47.86 -30.51 -26.86
CA THR A 2 -47.04 -29.81 -25.86
C THR A 2 -45.77 -29.38 -26.58
N SER A 3 -45.68 -28.08 -26.86
CA SER A 3 -44.58 -27.49 -27.63
C SER A 3 -43.28 -27.56 -26.81
N ALA A 4 -42.27 -28.24 -27.34
CA ALA A 4 -40.94 -28.30 -26.76
C ALA A 4 -40.26 -26.92 -26.90
N ILE A 5 -39.82 -26.35 -25.78
CA ILE A 5 -38.99 -25.14 -25.75
C ILE A 5 -37.64 -25.49 -26.41
N PRO A 6 -37.18 -24.77 -27.45
CA PRO A 6 -35.88 -25.04 -28.04
C PRO A 6 -34.78 -24.63 -27.07
N LEU A 7 -33.86 -25.55 -26.78
CA LEU A 7 -32.59 -25.22 -26.12
C LEU A 7 -31.81 -24.21 -26.98
N PRO A 8 -31.10 -23.24 -26.39
CA PRO A 8 -30.29 -22.29 -27.15
C PRO A 8 -29.21 -23.05 -27.93
N GLN A 9 -29.18 -22.89 -29.25
CA GLN A 9 -28.14 -23.43 -30.10
C GLN A 9 -26.82 -22.69 -29.83
N THR A 10 -25.98 -23.24 -28.96
CA THR A 10 -24.58 -22.82 -28.81
C THR A 10 -23.81 -23.19 -30.07
N ASN A 11 -23.33 -22.18 -30.78
CA ASN A 11 -22.49 -22.35 -31.96
C ASN A 11 -21.19 -23.08 -31.56
N PRO A 12 -20.95 -24.34 -32.00
CA PRO A 12 -19.91 -25.22 -31.43
C PRO A 12 -18.47 -24.77 -31.69
N ASN A 13 -18.26 -23.75 -32.54
CA ASN A 13 -16.93 -23.22 -32.89
C ASN A 13 -16.51 -21.96 -32.11
N ARG A 14 -17.33 -21.49 -31.15
CA ARG A 14 -17.02 -20.27 -30.39
C ARG A 14 -16.63 -20.63 -28.97
N HIS A 15 -15.44 -20.22 -28.53
CA HIS A 15 -15.00 -20.42 -27.14
C HIS A 15 -16.07 -19.86 -26.18
N PRO A 16 -16.45 -20.58 -25.10
CA PRO A 16 -17.61 -20.23 -24.28
C PRO A 16 -17.52 -18.83 -23.65
N PHE A 17 -16.31 -18.32 -23.42
CA PHE A 17 -16.08 -16.99 -22.85
C PHE A 17 -15.97 -15.84 -23.85
N LEU A 18 -16.10 -16.10 -25.17
CA LEU A 18 -15.83 -15.07 -26.18
C LEU A 18 -16.74 -13.85 -26.00
N GLY A 19 -16.16 -12.65 -26.00
CA GLY A 19 -16.87 -11.38 -25.84
C GLY A 19 -17.35 -11.06 -24.43
N MET A 20 -17.13 -11.94 -23.44
CA MET A 20 -17.60 -11.71 -22.07
C MET A 20 -16.78 -10.62 -21.37
N ASN A 21 -17.48 -9.72 -20.67
CA ASN A 21 -16.85 -8.76 -19.77
C ASN A 21 -16.52 -9.42 -18.44
N ILE A 22 -15.24 -9.48 -18.09
CA ILE A 22 -14.74 -10.30 -16.97
C ILE A 22 -15.33 -9.85 -15.63
N LEU A 23 -15.34 -8.53 -15.38
CA LEU A 23 -15.82 -7.98 -14.12
C LEU A 23 -17.34 -8.13 -13.99
N GLN A 24 -18.08 -7.80 -15.05
CA GLN A 24 -19.53 -7.89 -15.05
C GLN A 24 -20.02 -9.35 -14.93
N THR A 25 -19.44 -10.27 -15.69
CA THR A 25 -19.81 -11.69 -15.65
C THR A 25 -19.48 -12.31 -14.28
N ALA A 26 -18.43 -11.84 -13.61
CA ALA A 26 -18.06 -12.29 -12.27
C ALA A 26 -18.81 -11.56 -11.13
N GLY A 27 -19.76 -10.67 -11.46
CA GLY A 27 -20.60 -9.97 -10.47
C GLY A 27 -19.92 -8.81 -9.76
N TYR A 28 -18.77 -8.31 -10.26
CA TYR A 28 -18.09 -7.16 -9.67
C TYR A 28 -18.67 -5.83 -10.16
N ARG A 29 -18.77 -4.85 -9.26
CA ARG A 29 -19.17 -3.49 -9.61
C ARG A 29 -18.07 -2.76 -10.37
N ILE A 30 -18.47 -2.07 -11.44
CA ILE A 30 -17.58 -1.27 -12.28
C ILE A 30 -17.77 0.21 -11.94
N LYS A 31 -16.68 0.97 -11.93
CA LYS A 31 -16.69 2.42 -11.70
C LYS A 31 -17.53 3.14 -12.77
N PRO A 32 -18.27 4.20 -12.40
CA PRO A 32 -19.03 4.99 -13.37
C PRO A 32 -18.15 5.48 -14.53
N GLY A 33 -18.63 5.32 -15.76
CA GLY A 33 -17.93 5.75 -16.98
C GLY A 33 -16.77 4.85 -17.43
N MET A 34 -16.40 3.82 -16.67
CA MET A 34 -15.37 2.85 -17.08
C MET A 34 -15.99 1.60 -17.70
N ARG A 35 -15.21 0.88 -18.51
CA ARG A 35 -15.54 -0.45 -19.01
C ARG A 35 -14.56 -1.46 -18.43
N GLY A 36 -15.06 -2.62 -18.01
CA GLY A 36 -14.22 -3.73 -17.59
C GLY A 36 -13.51 -4.40 -18.77
N PRO A 37 -12.44 -5.18 -18.53
CA PRO A 37 -11.76 -5.91 -19.60
C PRO A 37 -12.63 -7.05 -20.14
N CYS A 38 -12.44 -7.35 -21.41
CA CYS A 38 -13.10 -8.48 -22.08
C CYS A 38 -12.15 -9.67 -22.18
N PHE A 39 -12.71 -10.87 -22.20
CA PHE A 39 -11.97 -12.12 -22.31
C PHE A 39 -10.95 -12.14 -23.45
N ASP A 40 -11.29 -11.56 -24.61
CA ASP A 40 -10.49 -11.63 -25.84
C ASP A 40 -9.24 -10.75 -25.83
N GLN A 41 -9.10 -9.86 -24.84
CA GLN A 41 -7.98 -8.93 -24.77
C GLN A 41 -6.72 -9.62 -24.22
N ASP A 42 -5.55 -9.32 -24.78
CA ASP A 42 -4.24 -9.81 -24.30
C ASP A 42 -3.79 -9.09 -23.01
N ILE A 43 -4.46 -8.00 -22.65
CA ILE A 43 -4.24 -7.25 -21.41
C ILE A 43 -5.59 -7.06 -20.72
N TRP A 44 -5.72 -7.55 -19.49
CA TRP A 44 -6.89 -7.30 -18.65
C TRP A 44 -6.57 -6.21 -17.64
N ASP A 45 -7.18 -5.04 -17.80
CA ASP A 45 -7.09 -3.92 -16.87
C ASP A 45 -8.24 -3.95 -15.85
N LEU A 46 -7.95 -4.40 -14.63
CA LEU A 46 -8.92 -4.50 -13.54
C LEU A 46 -9.07 -3.19 -12.75
N THR A 47 -8.45 -2.07 -13.16
CA THR A 47 -8.57 -0.77 -12.46
C THR A 47 -10.00 -0.20 -12.47
N ALA A 48 -10.83 -0.70 -13.38
CA ALA A 48 -12.25 -0.36 -13.50
C ALA A 48 -13.12 -0.90 -12.35
N VAL A 49 -12.61 -1.83 -11.52
CA VAL A 49 -13.40 -2.36 -10.39
C VAL A 49 -13.59 -1.30 -9.29
N ALA A 50 -14.84 -1.11 -8.87
CA ALA A 50 -15.21 -0.05 -7.93
C ALA A 50 -14.75 -0.34 -6.50
N ASP A 51 -14.95 -1.57 -6.03
CA ASP A 51 -14.72 -1.98 -4.64
C ASP A 51 -13.30 -2.50 -4.38
N ALA A 52 -12.31 -2.08 -5.17
CA ALA A 52 -10.93 -2.50 -4.93
C ALA A 52 -10.47 -2.06 -3.53
N PRO A 53 -9.95 -2.99 -2.69
CA PRO A 53 -9.30 -2.61 -1.45
C PRO A 53 -8.17 -1.61 -1.72
N ALA A 54 -8.02 -0.63 -0.83
CA ALA A 54 -6.99 0.40 -0.89
C ALA A 54 -5.59 -0.21 -0.97
N SER A 55 -5.36 -1.32 -0.27
CA SER A 55 -4.08 -2.03 -0.25
C SER A 55 -3.77 -2.83 -1.52
N TRP A 56 -4.67 -2.89 -2.51
CA TRP A 56 -4.44 -3.60 -3.77
C TRP A 56 -3.77 -2.67 -4.79
N PRO A 57 -2.47 -2.82 -5.07
CA PRO A 57 -1.73 -1.87 -5.90
C PRO A 57 -2.16 -1.94 -7.37
N ARG A 58 -1.99 -0.81 -8.09
CA ARG A 58 -2.31 -0.73 -9.52
C ARG A 58 -1.55 -1.76 -10.36
N SER A 59 -0.28 -2.01 -10.03
CA SER A 59 0.53 -3.01 -10.73
C SER A 59 -0.08 -4.40 -10.71
N GLU A 60 -0.79 -4.79 -9.64
CA GLU A 60 -1.47 -6.07 -9.54
C GLU A 60 -2.85 -6.09 -10.21
N LYS A 61 -3.37 -4.93 -10.62
CA LYS A 61 -4.65 -4.81 -11.36
C LYS A 61 -4.47 -4.97 -12.86
N ILE A 62 -3.24 -4.89 -13.37
CA ILE A 62 -2.95 -5.06 -14.80
C ILE A 62 -2.41 -6.47 -15.02
N LEU A 63 -3.14 -7.27 -15.79
CA LEU A 63 -2.79 -8.63 -16.15
C LEU A 63 -2.36 -8.65 -17.62
N ASP A 64 -1.06 -8.83 -17.85
CA ASP A 64 -0.48 -8.80 -19.19
C ASP A 64 -0.08 -10.21 -19.65
N PHE A 65 -0.88 -10.78 -20.54
CA PHE A 65 -0.66 -12.10 -21.13
C PHE A 65 0.37 -12.06 -22.27
N THR A 66 0.74 -10.88 -22.79
CA THR A 66 1.74 -10.76 -23.85
C THR A 66 3.13 -11.22 -23.39
N THR A 67 3.33 -11.26 -22.07
CA THR A 67 4.53 -11.83 -21.41
C THR A 67 4.72 -13.33 -21.66
N ILE A 68 3.67 -14.04 -22.09
CA ILE A 68 3.75 -15.43 -22.54
C ILE A 68 4.24 -15.44 -24.00
N ALA A 69 5.40 -16.06 -24.23
CA ALA A 69 6.12 -16.06 -25.49
C ALA A 69 5.32 -16.75 -26.61
N ASN A 70 4.73 -17.92 -26.33
CA ASN A 70 3.89 -18.65 -27.26
C ASN A 70 2.48 -18.03 -27.34
N PRO A 71 2.06 -17.44 -28.49
CA PRO A 71 0.75 -16.81 -28.62
C PRO A 71 -0.43 -17.77 -28.39
N ARG A 72 -0.28 -19.06 -28.73
CA ARG A 72 -1.32 -20.07 -28.49
C ARG A 72 -1.56 -20.30 -27.00
N TRP A 73 -0.55 -20.11 -26.16
CA TRP A 73 -0.69 -20.30 -24.72
C TRP A 73 -1.19 -19.06 -23.98
N ARG A 74 -1.25 -17.91 -24.65
CA ARG A 74 -1.99 -16.74 -24.13
C ARG A 74 -3.48 -17.05 -23.98
N SER A 75 -4.08 -17.69 -24.99
CA SER A 75 -5.49 -18.10 -24.92
C SER A 75 -5.73 -19.20 -23.88
N VAL A 76 -4.80 -20.14 -23.71
CA VAL A 76 -4.84 -21.13 -22.61
C VAL A 76 -4.85 -20.43 -21.25
N ALA A 77 -3.93 -19.49 -21.01
CA ALA A 77 -3.86 -18.75 -19.75
C ALA A 77 -5.13 -17.94 -19.48
N ARG A 78 -5.68 -17.27 -20.49
CA ARG A 78 -6.95 -16.55 -20.39
C ARG A 78 -8.13 -17.47 -20.09
N ALA A 79 -8.26 -18.59 -20.81
CA ALA A 79 -9.33 -19.57 -20.60
C ALA A 79 -9.28 -20.14 -19.18
N TYR A 80 -8.09 -20.55 -18.73
CA TYR A 80 -7.88 -21.03 -17.37
C TYR A 80 -8.26 -19.98 -16.31
N LEU A 81 -7.77 -18.74 -16.44
CA LEU A 81 -8.07 -17.70 -15.45
C LEU A 81 -9.55 -17.30 -15.45
N MET A 82 -10.19 -17.21 -16.61
CA MET A 82 -11.63 -16.95 -16.69
C MET A 82 -12.44 -18.07 -16.01
N ALA A 83 -12.08 -19.33 -16.22
CA ALA A 83 -12.71 -20.46 -15.55
C ALA A 83 -12.47 -20.47 -14.03
N ARG A 84 -11.29 -20.01 -13.58
CA ARG A 84 -10.98 -19.83 -12.15
C ARG A 84 -11.78 -18.69 -11.52
N ILE A 85 -12.11 -17.64 -12.28
CA ILE A 85 -12.96 -16.53 -11.82
C ILE A 85 -14.43 -16.98 -11.77
N LEU A 86 -14.87 -17.83 -12.71
CA LEU A 86 -16.27 -18.22 -12.90
C LEU A 86 -16.52 -19.73 -12.67
N PRO A 87 -16.35 -20.24 -11.45
CA PRO A 87 -16.52 -21.68 -11.16
C PRO A 87 -17.96 -22.19 -11.37
N THR A 88 -18.95 -21.30 -11.35
CA THR A 88 -20.37 -21.61 -11.53
C THR A 88 -20.85 -21.45 -12.97
N HIS A 89 -19.99 -21.03 -13.90
CA HIS A 89 -20.35 -20.95 -15.32
C HIS A 89 -20.74 -22.34 -15.85
N PRO A 90 -21.79 -22.49 -16.69
CA PRO A 90 -22.27 -23.80 -17.14
C PRO A 90 -21.16 -24.70 -17.70
N ASP A 91 -20.30 -24.18 -18.59
CA ASP A 91 -19.18 -24.93 -19.18
C ASP A 91 -18.04 -25.26 -18.19
N VAL A 92 -17.98 -24.60 -17.04
CA VAL A 92 -16.97 -24.86 -15.98
C VAL A 92 -17.54 -25.80 -14.91
N ALA A 93 -18.83 -25.65 -14.59
CA ALA A 93 -19.52 -26.43 -13.58
C ALA A 93 -19.57 -27.93 -13.94
N VAL A 94 -19.64 -28.25 -15.24
CA VAL A 94 -19.62 -29.63 -15.74
C VAL A 94 -18.25 -30.31 -15.62
N LEU A 95 -17.17 -29.55 -15.43
CA LEU A 95 -15.81 -30.11 -15.33
C LEU A 95 -15.60 -30.71 -13.94
N PRO A 96 -15.39 -32.03 -13.80
CA PRO A 96 -15.44 -32.70 -12.49
C PRO A 96 -14.34 -32.24 -11.52
N HIS A 97 -13.16 -31.91 -12.05
CA HIS A 97 -11.98 -31.55 -11.25
C HIS A 97 -11.76 -30.04 -11.12
N ALA A 98 -12.58 -29.21 -11.75
CA ALA A 98 -12.45 -27.76 -11.67
C ALA A 98 -12.72 -27.25 -10.24
N TYR A 99 -11.92 -26.26 -9.82
CA TYR A 99 -12.08 -25.63 -8.51
C TYR A 99 -13.45 -24.95 -8.41
N ARG A 100 -14.14 -25.15 -7.27
CA ARG A 100 -15.48 -24.56 -7.01
C ARG A 100 -15.45 -23.22 -6.30
N THR A 101 -14.31 -22.86 -5.71
CA THR A 101 -14.11 -21.55 -5.10
C THR A 101 -13.51 -20.60 -6.12
N PRO A 102 -14.12 -19.41 -6.35
CA PRO A 102 -13.60 -18.45 -7.31
C PRO A 102 -12.24 -17.95 -6.85
N LEU A 103 -11.33 -17.78 -7.81
CA LEU A 103 -10.04 -17.19 -7.56
C LEU A 103 -10.20 -15.69 -7.33
N ALA A 104 -9.76 -15.22 -6.16
CA ALA A 104 -9.86 -13.81 -5.79
C ALA A 104 -9.05 -12.92 -6.73
N LEU A 105 -9.61 -11.77 -7.13
CA LEU A 105 -8.96 -10.85 -8.09
C LEU A 105 -7.51 -10.48 -7.72
N PRO A 106 -7.15 -10.19 -6.45
CA PRO A 106 -5.76 -9.87 -6.09
C PRO A 106 -4.76 -11.01 -6.33
N THR A 107 -5.25 -12.26 -6.46
CA THR A 107 -4.39 -13.42 -6.72
C THR A 107 -4.10 -13.60 -8.21
N LEU A 108 -4.89 -12.99 -9.10
CA LEU A 108 -4.78 -13.21 -10.56
C LEU A 108 -3.40 -12.83 -11.10
N ARG A 109 -2.79 -11.73 -10.66
CA ARG A 109 -1.46 -11.33 -11.11
C ARG A 109 -0.39 -12.37 -10.78
N HIS A 110 -0.48 -12.97 -9.60
CA HIS A 110 0.43 -14.03 -9.19
C HIS A 110 0.25 -15.28 -10.05
N GLU A 111 -1.01 -15.65 -10.36
CA GLU A 111 -1.29 -16.76 -11.29
C GLU A 111 -0.79 -16.47 -12.71
N VAL A 112 -0.99 -15.27 -13.25
CA VAL A 112 -0.39 -14.88 -14.56
C VAL A 112 1.12 -15.04 -14.52
N SER A 113 1.79 -14.55 -13.47
CA SER A 113 3.25 -14.69 -13.36
C SER A 113 3.70 -16.15 -13.31
N ARG A 114 2.93 -17.04 -12.67
CA ARG A 114 3.23 -18.49 -12.59
C ARG A 114 2.96 -19.19 -13.92
N LEU A 115 1.87 -18.87 -14.60
CA LEU A 115 1.56 -19.34 -15.95
C LEU A 115 2.65 -18.91 -16.93
N THR A 116 3.04 -17.64 -16.92
CA THR A 116 4.12 -17.11 -17.74
C THR A 116 5.43 -17.85 -17.50
N ALA A 117 5.79 -18.10 -16.24
CA ALA A 117 7.01 -18.86 -15.92
C ALA A 117 6.97 -20.29 -16.49
N TRP A 118 5.86 -21.00 -16.29
CA TRP A 118 5.69 -22.37 -16.77
C TRP A 118 5.67 -22.46 -18.30
N LEU A 119 4.85 -21.64 -18.95
CA LEU A 119 4.65 -21.66 -20.40
C LEU A 119 5.90 -21.16 -21.14
N ASN A 120 6.64 -20.19 -20.59
CA ASN A 120 7.89 -19.76 -21.20
C ASN A 120 9.02 -20.78 -20.99
N HIS A 121 9.03 -21.51 -19.86
CA HIS A 121 9.95 -22.63 -19.66
C HIS A 121 9.76 -23.72 -20.72
N LEU A 122 8.50 -24.12 -20.96
CA LEU A 122 8.18 -25.08 -22.02
C LEU A 122 8.56 -24.57 -23.41
N THR A 123 8.30 -23.28 -23.69
CA THR A 123 8.69 -22.66 -24.96
C THR A 123 10.21 -22.70 -25.15
N GLY A 124 10.98 -22.39 -24.10
CA GLY A 124 12.44 -22.47 -24.11
C GLY A 124 12.99 -23.89 -24.29
N ALA A 125 12.24 -24.90 -23.85
CA ALA A 125 12.53 -26.31 -24.10
C ALA A 125 12.11 -26.80 -25.51
N GLY A 126 11.65 -25.90 -26.38
CA GLY A 126 11.20 -26.22 -27.75
C GLY A 126 9.80 -26.86 -27.82
N ILE A 127 9.05 -26.87 -26.72
CA ILE A 127 7.70 -27.42 -26.67
C ILE A 127 6.69 -26.38 -27.18
N ASN A 128 5.88 -26.77 -28.17
CA ASN A 128 4.90 -25.90 -28.82
C ASN A 128 3.43 -26.31 -28.56
N SER A 129 3.19 -27.44 -27.88
CA SER A 129 1.87 -27.89 -27.41
C SER A 129 1.98 -28.59 -26.06
N LEU A 130 0.98 -28.37 -25.19
CA LEU A 130 0.87 -29.02 -23.89
C LEU A 130 0.76 -30.55 -24.00
N SER A 131 0.26 -31.07 -25.14
CA SER A 131 0.17 -32.50 -25.43
C SER A 131 1.54 -33.20 -25.49
N LEU A 132 2.61 -32.44 -25.76
CA LEU A 132 3.99 -32.93 -25.83
C LEU A 132 4.71 -32.89 -24.47
N VAL A 133 4.09 -32.33 -23.44
CA VAL A 133 4.69 -32.24 -22.11
C VAL A 133 4.83 -33.63 -21.52
N ARG A 134 5.95 -33.85 -20.84
CA ARG A 134 6.36 -35.12 -20.21
C ARG A 134 7.02 -34.78 -18.88
N GLN A 135 7.13 -35.78 -18.00
CA GLN A 135 7.67 -35.61 -16.65
C GLN A 135 9.06 -34.94 -16.61
N PRO A 136 10.02 -35.23 -17.51
CA PRO A 136 11.32 -34.56 -17.51
C PRO A 136 11.22 -33.02 -17.66
N HIS A 137 10.24 -32.51 -18.40
CA HIS A 137 10.02 -31.06 -18.52
C HIS A 137 9.57 -30.45 -17.20
N CYS A 138 8.73 -31.16 -16.43
CA CYS A 138 8.28 -30.77 -15.10
C CYS A 138 9.45 -30.77 -14.10
N ASP A 139 10.31 -31.78 -14.15
CA ASP A 139 11.46 -31.89 -13.24
C ASP A 139 12.51 -30.80 -13.51
N THR A 140 12.80 -30.51 -14.78
CA THR A 140 13.66 -29.38 -15.15
C THR A 140 13.03 -28.04 -14.76
N TYR A 141 11.70 -27.91 -14.86
CA TYR A 141 11.04 -26.69 -14.39
C TYR A 141 11.18 -26.51 -12.87
N LEU A 142 11.00 -27.60 -12.10
CA LEU A 142 11.14 -27.59 -10.65
C LEU A 142 12.53 -27.11 -10.22
N SER A 143 13.59 -27.56 -10.90
CA SER A 143 14.96 -27.12 -10.61
C SER A 143 15.16 -25.62 -10.85
N VAL A 144 14.54 -25.08 -11.91
CA VAL A 144 14.59 -23.65 -12.25
C VAL A 144 13.84 -22.79 -11.22
N ILE A 145 12.60 -23.14 -10.88
CA ILE A 145 11.78 -22.33 -9.95
C ILE A 145 12.21 -22.45 -8.48
N SER A 146 13.01 -23.47 -8.15
CA SER A 146 13.56 -23.65 -6.81
C SER A 146 14.72 -22.72 -6.50
N ARG A 147 15.26 -22.03 -7.50
CA ARG A 147 16.37 -21.06 -7.37
C ARG A 147 15.90 -19.64 -7.62
N SER A 148 16.47 -18.68 -6.91
CA SER A 148 16.14 -17.27 -7.08
C SER A 148 16.64 -16.77 -8.43
N ARG A 149 15.82 -15.94 -9.09
CA ARG A 149 16.15 -15.33 -10.38
C ARG A 149 17.27 -14.30 -10.30
N THR A 150 17.46 -13.68 -9.14
CA THR A 150 18.45 -12.62 -8.92
C THR A 150 19.72 -13.14 -8.25
N ASP A 151 19.65 -14.32 -7.64
CA ASP A 151 20.74 -14.92 -6.89
C ASP A 151 20.63 -16.45 -7.00
N PRO A 152 21.30 -17.08 -7.98
CA PRO A 152 21.16 -18.51 -8.27
C PRO A 152 21.53 -19.42 -7.09
N GLU A 153 22.35 -18.95 -6.15
CA GLU A 153 22.76 -19.70 -4.95
C GLU A 153 21.67 -19.71 -3.88
N ARG A 154 20.71 -18.77 -3.96
CA ARG A 154 19.63 -18.66 -2.99
C ARG A 154 18.42 -19.50 -3.41
N SER A 155 18.06 -20.48 -2.59
CA SER A 155 16.82 -21.23 -2.76
C SER A 155 15.57 -20.38 -2.51
N VAL A 156 14.53 -20.62 -3.30
CA VAL A 156 13.20 -20.03 -3.12
C VAL A 156 12.46 -20.78 -2.00
N THR A 157 11.58 -20.09 -1.27
CA THR A 157 10.83 -20.74 -0.18
C THR A 157 9.91 -21.84 -0.71
N PRO A 158 9.82 -23.01 -0.03
CA PRO A 158 8.98 -24.13 -0.47
C PRO A 158 7.53 -23.75 -0.77
N GLY A 159 6.92 -22.86 0.03
CA GLY A 159 5.54 -22.41 -0.21
C GLY A 159 5.37 -21.61 -1.51
N THR A 160 6.40 -20.89 -1.95
CA THR A 160 6.39 -20.18 -3.23
C THR A 160 6.51 -21.17 -4.39
N VAL A 161 7.43 -22.14 -4.27
CA VAL A 161 7.62 -23.23 -5.24
C VAL A 161 6.33 -24.04 -5.40
N ALA A 162 5.67 -24.38 -4.28
CA ALA A 162 4.37 -25.06 -4.28
C ALA A 162 3.32 -24.30 -5.08
N GLY A 163 3.33 -22.96 -5.04
CA GLY A 163 2.45 -22.13 -5.88
C GLY A 163 2.68 -22.32 -7.37
N TYR A 164 3.95 -22.31 -7.83
CA TYR A 164 4.30 -22.55 -9.23
C TYR A 164 3.94 -23.97 -9.70
N VAL A 165 4.21 -24.97 -8.84
CA VAL A 165 3.85 -26.37 -9.10
C VAL A 165 2.33 -26.52 -9.22
N LEU A 166 1.59 -25.93 -8.28
CA LEU A 166 0.12 -25.99 -8.27
C LEU A 166 -0.47 -25.38 -9.53
N THR A 167 0.03 -24.24 -10.02
CA THR A 167 -0.45 -23.62 -11.26
C THR A 167 -0.27 -24.56 -12.46
N ALA A 168 0.88 -25.22 -12.58
CA ALA A 168 1.12 -26.17 -13.67
C ALA A 168 0.19 -27.40 -13.57
N GLN A 169 0.00 -27.95 -12.36
CA GLN A 169 -0.94 -29.06 -12.13
C GLN A 169 -2.40 -28.65 -12.38
N ALA A 170 -2.79 -27.44 -12.01
CA ALA A 170 -4.16 -26.95 -12.05
C ALA A 170 -4.74 -26.86 -13.47
N LEU A 171 -3.90 -26.70 -14.51
CA LEU A 171 -4.36 -26.69 -15.90
C LEU A 171 -5.10 -27.98 -16.29
N MET A 172 -4.71 -29.13 -15.72
CA MET A 172 -5.35 -30.43 -16.00
C MET A 172 -6.84 -30.45 -15.65
N ALA A 173 -7.22 -29.76 -14.57
CA ALA A 173 -8.61 -29.67 -14.13
C ALA A 173 -9.53 -28.95 -15.12
N TYR A 174 -8.96 -28.24 -16.10
CA TYR A 174 -9.69 -27.44 -17.08
C TYR A 174 -9.49 -27.94 -18.52
N SER A 175 -8.79 -29.06 -18.75
CA SER A 175 -8.39 -29.54 -20.08
C SER A 175 -9.50 -29.50 -21.16
N PRO A 176 -10.76 -29.90 -20.91
CA PRO A 176 -11.81 -29.86 -21.94
C PRO A 176 -12.18 -28.44 -22.42
N LEU A 177 -11.85 -27.42 -21.64
CA LEU A 177 -12.15 -26.01 -21.91
C LEU A 177 -10.95 -25.29 -22.56
N LEU A 178 -9.74 -25.83 -22.42
CA LEU A 178 -8.53 -25.15 -22.85
C LEU A 178 -8.28 -25.37 -24.36
N PRO A 179 -7.82 -24.34 -25.10
CA PRO A 179 -7.43 -24.48 -26.52
C PRO A 179 -6.27 -25.45 -26.79
N ASP A 180 -5.51 -25.80 -25.76
CA ASP A 180 -4.42 -26.78 -25.76
C ASP A 180 -4.33 -27.37 -24.36
N CYS A 181 -4.07 -28.66 -24.25
CA CYS A 181 -4.10 -29.37 -22.97
C CYS A 181 -3.05 -30.48 -22.90
N TYR A 182 -2.81 -30.97 -21.69
CA TYR A 182 -1.93 -32.12 -21.45
C TYR A 182 -2.47 -33.39 -22.11
N PRO A 183 -1.59 -34.37 -22.43
CA PRO A 183 -2.07 -35.63 -22.97
C PRO A 183 -2.97 -36.36 -21.97
N PRO A 184 -3.97 -37.14 -22.45
CA PRO A 184 -4.88 -37.87 -21.57
C PRO A 184 -4.13 -38.72 -20.54
N GLY A 185 -4.54 -38.63 -19.28
CA GLY A 185 -3.93 -39.38 -18.17
C GLY A 185 -2.59 -38.82 -17.65
N PHE A 186 -2.00 -37.81 -18.30
CA PHE A 186 -0.78 -37.18 -17.80
C PHE A 186 -1.08 -36.13 -16.73
N ARG A 187 -0.34 -36.21 -15.62
CA ARG A 187 -0.38 -35.26 -14.52
C ARG A 187 1.04 -34.80 -14.18
N PRO A 188 1.36 -33.49 -14.20
CA PRO A 188 2.67 -32.99 -13.78
C PRO A 188 3.04 -33.47 -12.37
N TRP A 189 4.19 -34.15 -12.25
CA TRP A 189 4.69 -34.79 -11.03
C TRP A 189 3.86 -35.95 -10.47
N GLY A 190 3.00 -36.54 -11.30
CA GLY A 190 2.14 -37.66 -10.92
C GLY A 190 1.13 -37.27 -9.86
N ASP A 191 0.88 -38.15 -8.90
CA ASP A 191 -0.15 -37.93 -7.87
C ASP A 191 0.28 -37.06 -6.69
N ARG A 192 1.57 -36.70 -6.64
CA ARG A 192 2.12 -35.82 -5.61
C ARG A 192 1.43 -34.46 -5.63
N SER A 193 1.03 -34.01 -4.45
CA SER A 193 0.53 -32.67 -4.23
C SER A 193 1.63 -31.63 -4.46
N ALA A 194 1.24 -30.40 -4.78
CA ALA A 194 2.20 -29.32 -4.96
C ALA A 194 3.05 -29.05 -3.70
N ALA A 195 2.52 -29.33 -2.51
CA ALA A 195 3.26 -29.21 -1.26
C ALA A 195 4.35 -30.29 -1.14
N GLU A 196 4.01 -31.56 -1.45
CA GLU A 196 4.98 -32.67 -1.43
C GLU A 196 6.08 -32.46 -2.47
N VAL A 197 5.74 -32.03 -3.68
CA VAL A 197 6.72 -31.74 -4.75
C VAL A 197 7.68 -30.62 -4.34
N ALA A 198 7.17 -29.61 -3.64
CA ALA A 198 7.97 -28.46 -3.22
C ALA A 198 8.70 -28.67 -1.88
N GLY A 199 8.45 -29.78 -1.17
CA GLY A 199 8.92 -29.98 0.21
C GLY A 199 8.34 -28.95 1.20
N TYR A 200 7.10 -28.49 0.96
CA TYR A 200 6.45 -27.49 1.81
C TYR A 200 5.76 -28.15 3.00
N GLU A 201 6.28 -27.86 4.18
CA GLU A 201 5.64 -28.17 5.46
C GLU A 201 4.98 -26.92 6.04
N ARG A 202 3.73 -27.07 6.49
CA ARG A 202 3.00 -26.00 7.14
C ARG A 202 3.55 -25.85 8.56
N ALA A 203 4.09 -24.68 8.88
CA ALA A 203 4.54 -24.39 10.24
C ALA A 203 3.35 -24.36 11.21
N ASP A 204 3.48 -25.05 12.35
CA ASP A 204 2.48 -25.08 13.42
C ASP A 204 2.44 -23.77 14.25
N ALA A 205 3.54 -23.01 14.27
CA ALA A 205 3.69 -21.77 15.02
C ALA A 205 3.89 -20.51 14.16
N ASN A 206 3.48 -19.35 14.68
CA ASN A 206 3.64 -18.07 14.01
C ASN A 206 5.10 -17.60 14.03
N ARG A 207 5.73 -17.53 12.85
CA ARG A 207 7.16 -17.20 12.68
C ARG A 207 7.51 -15.72 12.76
N THR A 208 6.54 -14.81 12.81
CA THR A 208 6.83 -13.37 12.89
C THR A 208 7.41 -13.07 14.28
N ALA A 209 8.63 -12.55 14.37
CA ALA A 209 9.21 -12.12 15.64
C ALA A 209 8.51 -10.85 16.15
N PRO A 210 8.33 -10.68 17.48
CA PRO A 210 7.94 -9.39 18.04
C PRO A 210 9.02 -8.34 17.78
N VAL A 211 8.62 -7.06 17.72
CA VAL A 211 9.56 -5.94 17.64
C VAL A 211 10.30 -5.81 18.98
N PRO A 212 11.65 -5.82 18.98
CA PRO A 212 12.47 -5.59 20.17
C PRO A 212 12.23 -4.23 20.84
N ASP A 213 12.38 -4.16 22.17
CA ASP A 213 12.11 -2.95 22.97
C ASP A 213 13.08 -1.79 22.68
N ASP A 214 14.33 -2.09 22.34
CA ASP A 214 15.34 -1.11 21.94
C ASP A 214 14.98 -0.40 20.62
N ILE A 215 14.13 -1.01 19.79
CA ILE A 215 13.54 -0.38 18.59
C ILE A 215 12.18 0.24 18.92
N LEU A 216 11.31 -0.49 19.63
CA LEU A 216 9.94 -0.08 19.88
C LEU A 216 9.86 1.21 20.72
N ARG A 217 10.66 1.30 21.78
CA ARG A 217 10.64 2.44 22.69
C ARG A 217 11.00 3.77 22.01
N PRO A 218 12.16 3.93 21.33
CA PRO A 218 12.46 5.18 20.64
C PRO A 218 11.46 5.46 19.50
N LEU A 219 10.96 4.42 18.80
CA LEU A 219 9.92 4.60 17.78
C LEU A 219 8.65 5.25 18.36
N LEU A 220 8.13 4.74 19.49
CA LEU A 220 6.91 5.28 20.11
C LEU A 220 7.14 6.68 20.69
N CYS A 221 8.21 6.87 21.47
CA CYS A 221 8.52 8.16 22.09
C CYS A 221 8.72 9.26 21.04
N ASN A 222 9.52 9.00 20.00
CA ASN A 222 9.72 9.97 18.93
C ASN A 222 8.44 10.21 18.12
N SER A 223 7.61 9.18 17.90
CA SER A 223 6.34 9.37 17.18
C SER A 223 5.40 10.29 17.95
N ILE A 224 5.26 10.09 19.26
CA ILE A 224 4.47 10.96 20.14
C ILE A 224 5.00 12.39 20.10
N TYR A 225 6.32 12.58 20.26
CA TYR A 225 6.93 13.93 20.18
C TYR A 225 6.66 14.60 18.82
N LEU A 226 6.82 13.88 17.71
CA LEU A 226 6.57 14.42 16.38
C LEU A 226 5.11 14.82 16.18
N ILE A 227 4.18 14.05 16.74
CA ILE A 227 2.74 14.31 16.63
C ILE A 227 2.34 15.49 17.50
N ASP A 228 2.72 15.49 18.78
CA ASP A 228 2.22 16.43 19.77
C ASP A 228 2.99 17.76 19.76
N VAL A 229 4.29 17.74 19.48
CA VAL A 229 5.16 18.93 19.54
C VAL A 229 5.38 19.52 18.15
N VAL A 230 5.69 18.71 17.14
CA VAL A 230 6.01 19.23 15.78
C VAL A 230 4.77 19.36 14.90
N GLY A 231 3.82 18.44 15.04
CA GLY A 231 2.60 18.35 14.22
C GLY A 231 1.80 19.65 14.11
N PRO A 232 1.45 20.33 15.22
CA PRO A 232 0.65 21.56 15.17
C PRO A 232 1.31 22.67 14.33
N HIS A 233 2.62 22.87 14.47
CA HIS A 233 3.35 23.89 13.72
C HIS A 233 3.49 23.51 12.24
N LEU A 234 3.77 22.24 11.94
CA LEU A 234 3.89 21.77 10.57
C LEU A 234 2.56 21.84 9.81
N THR A 235 1.43 21.58 10.48
CA THR A 235 0.09 21.70 9.88
C THR A 235 -0.15 23.11 9.33
N ALA A 236 0.23 24.15 10.07
CA ALA A 236 0.07 25.53 9.62
C ALA A 236 0.92 25.83 8.37
N GLU A 237 2.20 25.40 8.37
CA GLU A 237 3.10 25.51 7.21
C GLU A 237 2.58 24.75 5.99
N ALA A 238 2.16 23.50 6.19
CA ALA A 238 1.64 22.65 5.12
C ALA A 238 0.32 23.18 4.54
N ALA A 239 -0.55 23.76 5.37
CA ALA A 239 -1.77 24.42 4.91
C ALA A 239 -1.44 25.64 4.04
N ARG A 240 -0.48 26.48 4.45
CA ARG A 240 -0.03 27.62 3.65
C ARG A 240 0.56 27.18 2.31
N ALA A 241 1.40 26.15 2.31
CA ALA A 241 1.97 25.61 1.08
C ALA A 241 0.90 25.09 0.12
N ARG A 242 -0.10 24.36 0.61
CA ARG A 242 -1.24 23.90 -0.19
C ARG A 242 -2.04 25.07 -0.76
N GLN A 243 -2.29 26.12 0.02
CA GLN A 243 -2.98 27.32 -0.46
C GLN A 243 -2.21 28.02 -1.58
N VAL A 244 -0.88 28.16 -1.45
CA VAL A 244 -0.01 28.74 -2.49
C VAL A 244 -0.01 27.88 -3.76
N ILE A 245 0.02 26.55 -3.64
CA ILE A 245 -0.05 25.66 -4.81
C ILE A 245 -1.42 25.78 -5.48
N ALA A 246 -2.50 25.86 -4.69
CA ALA A 246 -3.86 26.01 -5.20
C ALA A 246 -4.07 27.35 -5.90
N SER A 247 -3.53 28.46 -5.36
CA SER A 247 -3.64 29.79 -6.00
C SER A 247 -2.88 29.85 -7.33
N ARG A 248 -1.82 29.05 -7.48
CA ARG A 248 -1.09 28.90 -8.74
C ARG A 248 -1.84 28.06 -9.78
N ALA A 249 -2.82 27.25 -9.34
CA ALA A 249 -3.59 26.40 -10.23
C ALA A 249 -4.48 27.27 -11.14
N GLY A 250 -4.39 27.05 -12.46
CA GLY A 250 -5.16 27.81 -13.44
C GLY A 250 -4.50 29.08 -13.96
N ILE A 251 -3.31 29.45 -13.47
CA ILE A 251 -2.52 30.52 -14.11
C ILE A 251 -2.11 30.08 -15.52
N ARG A 252 -2.51 30.86 -16.53
CA ARG A 252 -2.22 30.64 -17.96
C ARG A 252 -1.64 31.85 -18.68
N SER A 253 -1.92 33.06 -18.19
CA SER A 253 -1.47 34.30 -18.82
C SER A 253 0.02 34.54 -18.63
N ALA A 254 0.69 35.00 -19.68
CA ALA A 254 2.06 35.48 -19.58
C ALA A 254 2.13 36.84 -18.88
N LEU A 255 3.24 37.11 -18.20
CA LEU A 255 3.49 38.39 -17.56
C LEU A 255 3.51 39.52 -18.60
N ARG A 256 2.72 40.56 -18.34
CA ARG A 256 2.61 41.72 -19.22
C ARG A 256 3.48 42.88 -18.73
N ILE A 257 3.78 43.81 -19.63
CA ILE A 257 4.67 44.95 -19.35
C ILE A 257 4.08 45.87 -18.26
N ASP A 258 2.75 46.04 -18.23
CA ASP A 258 2.02 46.82 -17.21
C ASP A 258 2.15 46.22 -15.80
N GLN A 259 2.52 44.93 -15.67
CA GLN A 259 2.67 44.24 -14.39
C GLN A 259 4.09 44.31 -13.83
N TYR A 260 5.09 44.80 -14.58
CA TYR A 260 6.46 44.90 -14.08
C TYR A 260 6.59 45.85 -12.87
N PRO A 261 5.94 47.03 -12.83
CA PRO A 261 5.98 47.89 -11.65
C PRO A 261 5.46 47.19 -10.38
N GLN A 262 4.44 46.32 -10.51
CA GLN A 262 3.93 45.52 -9.40
C GLN A 262 4.99 44.54 -8.88
N VAL A 263 5.67 43.82 -9.78
CA VAL A 263 6.74 42.89 -9.41
C VAL A 263 7.94 43.62 -8.78
N ILE A 264 8.32 44.78 -9.32
CA ILE A 264 9.39 45.61 -8.75
C ILE A 264 9.00 46.15 -7.36
N GLY A 265 7.76 46.60 -7.19
CA GLY A 265 7.24 47.05 -5.90
C GLY A 265 7.23 45.94 -4.85
N GLU A 266 6.91 44.71 -5.23
CA GLU A 266 7.05 43.52 -4.37
C GLU A 266 8.50 43.29 -3.97
N ILE A 267 9.44 43.27 -4.93
CA ILE A 267 10.88 43.09 -4.66
C ILE A 267 11.36 44.13 -3.64
N GLN A 268 11.03 45.40 -3.85
CA GLN A 268 11.43 46.49 -2.95
C GLN A 268 10.81 46.33 -1.56
N ARG A 269 9.56 45.89 -1.45
CA ARG A 269 8.93 45.63 -0.15
C ARG A 269 9.61 44.50 0.59
N GLN A 270 9.89 43.38 -0.07
CA GLN A 270 10.57 42.22 0.51
C GLN A 270 11.98 42.59 0.96
N MET A 271 12.71 43.33 0.12
CA MET A 271 14.04 43.84 0.43
C MET A 271 14.01 44.77 1.66
N LYS A 272 13.04 45.69 1.75
CA LYS A 272 12.86 46.58 2.92
C LYS A 272 12.50 45.80 4.19
N ALA A 273 11.75 44.71 4.05
CA ALA A 273 11.40 43.83 5.17
C ALA A 273 12.55 42.88 5.57
N GLY A 274 13.68 42.88 4.85
CA GLY A 274 14.80 41.99 5.11
C GLY A 274 14.53 40.52 4.77
N ILE A 275 13.51 40.23 3.96
CA ILE A 275 13.09 38.86 3.66
C ILE A 275 13.97 38.30 2.52
N PRO A 276 14.65 37.15 2.71
CA PRO A 276 15.47 36.56 1.65
C PRO A 276 14.68 36.13 0.42
N ALA A 277 15.29 36.21 -0.75
CA ALA A 277 14.65 35.78 -1.99
C ALA A 277 14.39 34.26 -1.98
N PRO A 278 13.23 33.77 -2.47
CA PRO A 278 12.91 32.35 -2.48
C PRO A 278 13.92 31.55 -3.28
N ARG A 279 14.55 30.58 -2.63
CA ARG A 279 15.51 29.67 -3.23
C ARG A 279 14.80 28.50 -3.91
N THR A 280 15.27 28.10 -5.08
CA THR A 280 14.82 26.90 -5.79
C THR A 280 15.52 25.64 -5.28
N THR A 281 15.05 24.48 -5.72
CA THR A 281 15.57 23.18 -5.28
C THR A 281 16.95 22.88 -5.89
N PRO A 282 17.83 22.11 -5.21
CA PRO A 282 19.14 21.74 -5.74
C PRO A 282 19.07 21.05 -7.11
N GLY A 283 18.05 20.21 -7.34
CA GLY A 283 17.84 19.56 -8.63
C GLY A 283 17.52 20.54 -9.77
N TYR A 284 16.83 21.64 -9.47
CA TYR A 284 16.56 22.68 -10.47
C TYR A 284 17.79 23.56 -10.73
N ILE A 285 18.63 23.80 -9.71
CA ILE A 285 19.94 24.43 -9.88
C ILE A 285 20.82 23.59 -10.82
N GLY A 286 20.91 22.28 -10.59
CA GLY A 286 21.66 21.37 -11.47
C GLY A 286 21.16 21.38 -12.92
N LYS A 287 19.84 21.44 -13.12
CA LYS A 287 19.25 21.59 -14.48
C LYS A 287 19.66 22.92 -15.13
N ARG A 288 19.65 24.02 -14.38
CA ARG A 288 20.06 25.34 -14.90
C ARG A 288 21.52 25.33 -15.35
N LEU A 289 22.43 24.78 -14.52
CA LEU A 289 23.85 24.62 -14.87
C LEU A 289 24.02 23.80 -16.15
N ALA A 290 23.31 22.68 -16.28
CA ALA A 290 23.35 21.84 -17.50
C ALA A 290 22.84 22.57 -18.76
N THR A 291 21.99 23.60 -18.60
CA THR A 291 21.50 24.45 -19.70
C THR A 291 22.36 25.68 -19.96
N GLY A 292 23.57 25.76 -19.38
CA GLY A 292 24.54 26.82 -19.64
C GLY A 292 24.41 28.06 -18.75
N TRP A 293 23.78 27.95 -17.58
CA TRP A 293 23.88 29.01 -16.56
C TRP A 293 25.29 29.04 -15.96
N GLU A 294 25.82 30.23 -15.74
CA GLU A 294 27.08 30.42 -15.02
C GLU A 294 26.94 30.04 -13.55
N GLN A 295 27.98 29.44 -12.98
CA GLN A 295 27.99 28.99 -11.59
C GLN A 295 27.89 30.16 -10.60
N ASP A 296 28.44 31.31 -10.97
CA ASP A 296 28.48 32.51 -10.14
C ASP A 296 27.30 33.47 -10.40
N ASP A 297 26.34 33.12 -11.27
CA ASP A 297 25.16 33.96 -11.51
C ASP A 297 24.31 34.05 -10.22
N PRO A 298 24.12 35.26 -9.64
CA PRO A 298 23.35 35.44 -8.39
C PRO A 298 21.89 34.99 -8.52
N LEU A 299 21.32 34.93 -9.73
CA LEU A 299 19.96 34.46 -9.99
C LEU A 299 19.86 32.93 -10.16
N LEU A 300 20.98 32.22 -10.24
CA LEU A 300 21.02 30.76 -10.36
C LEU A 300 20.18 30.06 -9.28
N PRO A 301 20.30 30.39 -7.98
CA PRO A 301 19.49 29.77 -6.92
C PRO A 301 18.07 30.36 -6.80
N PHE A 302 17.71 31.42 -7.52
CA PHE A 302 16.45 32.13 -7.33
C PHE A 302 15.24 31.49 -8.03
N ALA A 303 14.15 31.29 -7.28
CA ALA A 303 12.90 30.70 -7.74
C ALA A 303 11.98 31.71 -8.47
N PHE A 304 12.50 32.36 -9.52
CA PHE A 304 11.81 33.41 -10.28
C PHE A 304 10.37 33.05 -10.69
N ASP A 305 10.16 31.87 -11.27
CA ASP A 305 8.83 31.48 -11.75
C ASP A 305 7.80 31.34 -10.62
N SER A 306 8.24 30.87 -9.45
CA SER A 306 7.36 30.78 -8.28
C SER A 306 7.03 32.18 -7.76
N PHE A 307 8.03 33.05 -7.65
CA PHE A 307 7.87 34.43 -7.21
C PHE A 307 6.91 35.24 -8.11
N VAL A 308 7.07 35.15 -9.44
CA VAL A 308 6.19 35.87 -10.39
C VAL A 308 4.76 35.34 -10.34
N ARG A 309 4.57 34.03 -10.19
CA ARG A 309 3.23 33.45 -10.03
C ARG A 309 2.54 33.95 -8.76
N ASP A 310 3.26 34.02 -7.66
CA ASP A 310 2.71 34.49 -6.38
C ASP A 310 2.38 35.99 -6.41
N THR A 311 3.22 36.78 -7.07
CA THR A 311 3.12 38.24 -7.06
C THR A 311 2.14 38.77 -8.11
N ALA A 312 2.19 38.25 -9.34
CA ALA A 312 1.50 38.81 -10.50
C ALA A 312 0.51 37.84 -11.14
N LEU A 313 0.28 36.66 -10.54
CA LEU A 313 -0.62 35.61 -11.05
C LEU A 313 -0.37 35.28 -12.53
N SER A 314 0.90 35.27 -12.94
CA SER A 314 1.31 35.18 -14.34
C SER A 314 2.47 34.21 -14.55
N LEU A 315 2.65 33.77 -15.79
CA LEU A 315 3.79 32.97 -16.24
C LEU A 315 4.94 33.89 -16.68
N SER A 316 6.13 33.61 -16.16
CA SER A 316 7.39 34.27 -16.55
C SER A 316 8.08 33.57 -17.73
N LYS A 317 8.86 34.35 -18.48
CA LYS A 317 9.79 33.89 -19.51
C LYS A 317 11.20 34.44 -19.22
N ARG A 318 12.20 33.91 -19.92
CA ARG A 318 13.60 34.37 -19.80
C ARG A 318 13.73 35.89 -20.02
N ARG A 319 13.04 36.46 -21.01
CA ARG A 319 13.05 37.92 -21.26
C ARG A 319 12.60 38.75 -20.06
N ASP A 320 11.67 38.22 -19.26
CA ASP A 320 11.15 38.92 -18.08
C ASP A 320 12.19 38.88 -16.95
N LEU A 321 12.91 37.76 -16.81
CA LEU A 321 14.03 37.62 -15.88
C LEU A 321 15.13 38.63 -16.21
N GLU A 322 15.56 38.70 -17.48
CA GLU A 322 16.63 39.62 -17.87
C GLU A 322 16.21 41.09 -17.70
N ARG A 323 14.93 41.42 -17.92
CA ARG A 323 14.43 42.79 -17.73
C ARG A 323 14.29 43.19 -16.25
N LEU A 324 14.01 42.23 -15.37
CA LEU A 324 13.92 42.46 -13.92
C LEU A 324 15.25 42.21 -13.18
N ARG A 325 16.27 41.68 -13.86
CA ARG A 325 17.56 41.27 -13.30
C ARG A 325 18.19 42.32 -12.37
N PRO A 326 18.29 43.62 -12.72
CA PRO A 326 18.91 44.60 -11.83
C PRO A 326 18.26 44.68 -10.44
N HIS A 327 16.93 44.59 -10.38
CA HIS A 327 16.18 44.62 -9.11
C HIS A 327 16.30 43.30 -8.34
N LEU A 328 16.27 42.18 -9.05
CA LEU A 328 16.41 40.85 -8.46
C LEU A 328 17.79 40.65 -7.84
N GLU A 329 18.85 41.06 -8.54
CA GLU A 329 20.21 40.97 -8.03
C GLU A 329 20.44 41.92 -6.85
N ALA A 330 19.86 43.13 -6.88
CA ALA A 330 19.91 44.03 -5.73
C ALA A 330 19.27 43.38 -4.48
N TRP A 331 18.11 42.74 -4.64
CA TRP A 331 17.45 42.02 -3.56
C TRP A 331 18.30 40.86 -3.02
N ILE A 332 18.85 40.03 -3.91
CA ILE A 332 19.69 38.89 -3.51
C ILE A 332 20.99 39.36 -2.85
N ARG A 333 21.61 40.43 -3.34
CA ARG A 333 22.81 41.00 -2.72
C ARG A 333 22.51 41.56 -1.33
N HIS A 334 21.32 42.11 -1.11
CA HIS A 334 20.93 42.69 0.17
C HIS A 334 20.47 41.64 1.20
N CYS A 335 19.64 40.68 0.79
CA CYS A 335 18.97 39.73 1.70
C CYS A 335 19.39 38.27 1.52
N GLY A 336 20.19 37.95 0.51
CA GLY A 336 20.51 36.57 0.14
C GLY A 336 19.34 35.80 -0.45
N THR A 337 19.50 34.47 -0.54
CA THR A 337 18.42 33.54 -0.90
C THR A 337 18.22 32.51 0.21
N GLU A 338 17.00 32.05 0.40
CA GLU A 338 16.67 31.03 1.40
C GLU A 338 15.47 30.19 0.94
N PRO A 339 15.39 28.90 1.29
CA PRO A 339 14.20 28.11 1.02
C PRO A 339 12.92 28.76 1.59
N PRO A 340 11.77 28.65 0.91
CA PRO A 340 10.59 29.47 1.18
C PRO A 340 9.74 29.02 2.38
N TRP A 341 9.91 27.79 2.89
CA TRP A 341 9.05 27.23 3.94
C TRP A 341 9.77 27.15 5.28
N CYS A 342 9.05 27.23 6.39
CA CYS A 342 9.61 27.13 7.74
C CYS A 342 10.71 28.16 8.08
N ARG A 343 10.67 29.36 7.48
CA ARG A 343 11.66 30.43 7.75
C ARG A 343 11.61 30.93 9.20
N ASP A 344 10.41 31.15 9.71
CA ASP A 344 10.15 31.64 11.07
C ASP A 344 9.66 30.51 11.98
N ALA A 345 10.33 29.35 11.91
CA ALA A 345 9.91 28.16 12.65
C ALA A 345 9.89 28.43 14.16
N THR A 346 8.71 28.25 14.77
CA THR A 346 8.50 28.41 16.21
C THR A 346 9.46 27.53 17.02
N ALA A 347 9.99 28.06 18.11
CA ALA A 347 10.79 27.30 19.04
C ALA A 347 9.93 26.28 19.81
N VAL A 348 10.40 25.05 19.89
CA VAL A 348 9.81 23.92 20.60
C VAL A 348 10.82 23.34 21.60
N PRO A 349 10.36 22.75 22.71
CA PRO A 349 11.26 22.11 23.66
C PRO A 349 11.87 20.86 23.02
N ARG A 350 13.20 20.72 23.04
CA ARG A 350 13.87 19.48 22.63
C ARG A 350 13.36 18.27 23.42
N ALA A 351 13.38 17.10 22.79
CA ALA A 351 12.90 15.86 23.40
C ALA A 351 13.81 15.32 24.54
N ASP A 352 15.10 15.64 24.53
CA ASP A 352 16.09 15.12 25.48
C ASP A 352 16.27 15.99 26.72
N ASN A 353 16.29 17.31 26.56
CA ASN A 353 16.65 18.27 27.61
C ASN A 353 15.71 19.49 27.70
N HIS A 354 14.64 19.52 26.90
CA HIS A 354 13.64 20.60 26.88
C HIS A 354 14.15 22.00 26.53
N SER A 355 15.41 22.16 26.10
CA SER A 355 15.89 23.46 25.63
C SER A 355 15.18 23.88 24.34
N ALA A 356 15.00 25.19 24.17
CA ALA A 356 14.26 25.74 23.04
C ALA A 356 15.07 25.63 21.73
N VAL A 357 14.50 24.97 20.73
CA VAL A 357 15.05 24.87 19.37
C VAL A 357 13.94 25.13 18.35
N PRO A 358 14.20 25.75 17.20
CA PRO A 358 13.17 25.87 16.17
C PRO A 358 12.68 24.47 15.77
N PHE A 359 11.39 24.26 15.47
CA PHE A 359 10.92 22.92 15.07
C PHE A 359 11.48 22.48 13.71
N ALA A 360 11.85 23.43 12.86
CA ALA A 360 12.42 23.23 11.53
C ALA A 360 13.47 24.29 11.20
N ILE A 361 14.31 24.01 10.22
CA ILE A 361 15.09 25.04 9.51
C ILE A 361 14.36 25.37 8.20
N PRO A 362 14.68 26.48 7.53
CA PRO A 362 14.09 26.79 6.23
C PRO A 362 14.26 25.62 5.24
N VAL A 363 13.16 25.16 4.66
CA VAL A 363 13.12 24.02 3.73
C VAL A 363 12.48 24.37 2.40
N ASP A 364 12.87 23.63 1.36
CA ASP A 364 12.19 23.68 0.07
C ASP A 364 10.91 22.84 0.09
N HIS A 365 10.22 22.78 -1.05
CA HIS A 365 8.97 22.03 -1.15
C HIS A 365 9.15 20.53 -0.84
N PHE A 366 10.26 19.93 -1.27
CA PHE A 366 10.53 18.51 -1.03
C PHE A 366 10.86 18.25 0.44
N GLY A 367 11.59 19.18 1.08
CA GLY A 367 11.83 19.12 2.52
C GLY A 367 10.54 19.21 3.32
N LEU A 368 9.62 20.11 2.95
CA LEU A 368 8.31 20.22 3.58
C LEU A 368 7.48 18.94 3.38
N GLU A 369 7.39 18.40 2.16
CA GLU A 369 6.71 17.13 1.87
C GLU A 369 7.32 15.96 2.66
N THR A 370 8.65 15.96 2.82
CA THR A 370 9.35 14.94 3.62
C THR A 370 8.92 15.03 5.09
N MET A 371 8.83 16.22 5.66
CA MET A 371 8.36 16.40 7.04
C MET A 371 6.90 15.95 7.20
N VAL A 372 6.02 16.32 6.26
CA VAL A 372 4.61 15.86 6.25
C VAL A 372 4.55 14.34 6.20
N HIS A 373 5.37 13.72 5.34
CA HIS A 373 5.47 12.28 5.21
C HIS A 373 5.98 11.60 6.49
N VAL A 374 6.92 12.22 7.20
CA VAL A 374 7.47 11.73 8.47
C VAL A 374 6.40 11.74 9.57
N ILE A 375 5.66 12.84 9.74
CA ILE A 375 4.57 12.90 10.75
C ILE A 375 3.46 11.90 10.41
N ALA A 376 3.07 11.81 9.13
CA ALA A 376 2.10 10.80 8.69
C ALA A 376 2.60 9.37 8.97
N SER A 377 3.90 9.11 8.81
CA SER A 377 4.51 7.80 9.09
C SER A 377 4.60 7.52 10.60
N ALA A 378 4.93 8.52 11.43
CA ALA A 378 4.87 8.43 12.88
C ALA A 378 3.45 8.07 13.35
N ALA A 379 2.44 8.75 12.83
CA ALA A 379 1.03 8.44 13.12
C ALA A 379 0.61 7.04 12.68
N PHE A 380 1.05 6.60 11.49
CA PHE A 380 0.81 5.24 11.00
C PHE A 380 1.39 4.19 11.95
N TYR A 381 2.67 4.34 12.35
CA TYR A 381 3.35 3.35 13.19
C TYR A 381 2.87 3.37 14.64
N LEU A 382 2.56 4.55 15.18
CA LEU A 382 1.95 4.67 16.51
C LEU A 382 0.56 4.01 16.53
N THR A 383 -0.26 4.26 15.51
CA THR A 383 -1.58 3.62 15.34
C THR A 383 -1.42 2.11 15.23
N ALA A 384 -0.53 1.61 14.38
CA ALA A 384 -0.28 0.18 14.22
C ALA A 384 0.15 -0.50 15.52
N ALA A 385 1.03 0.15 16.29
CA ALA A 385 1.56 -0.37 17.54
C ALA A 385 0.54 -0.41 18.68
N LEU A 386 -0.31 0.61 18.80
CA LEU A 386 -1.21 0.79 19.94
C LEU A 386 -2.65 0.29 19.69
N SER A 387 -3.06 0.11 18.44
CA SER A 387 -4.35 -0.51 18.09
C SER A 387 -4.24 -1.97 17.65
N GLY A 388 -3.05 -2.37 17.21
CA GLY A 388 -2.83 -3.67 16.59
C GLY A 388 -3.51 -3.85 15.23
N MET A 389 -4.10 -2.81 14.61
CA MET A 389 -4.77 -2.92 13.29
C MET A 389 -3.88 -3.58 12.23
N ARG A 390 -4.47 -4.38 11.34
CA ARG A 390 -3.77 -5.01 10.22
C ARG A 390 -3.37 -3.95 9.19
N ALA A 391 -2.29 -4.21 8.44
CA ALA A 391 -1.85 -3.32 7.37
C ALA A 391 -2.96 -2.99 6.35
N SER A 392 -3.83 -3.96 6.03
CA SER A 392 -4.99 -3.73 5.14
C SER A 392 -6.04 -2.83 5.78
N GLU A 393 -6.25 -2.90 7.10
CA GLU A 393 -7.22 -2.05 7.80
C GLU A 393 -6.67 -0.62 7.94
N LEU A 394 -5.38 -0.49 8.24
CA LEU A 394 -4.69 0.82 8.25
C LEU A 394 -4.74 1.51 6.87
N ALA A 395 -4.61 0.75 5.79
CA ALA A 395 -4.69 1.28 4.42
C ALA A 395 -6.09 1.79 4.04
N GLU A 396 -7.14 1.36 4.76
CA GLU A 396 -8.54 1.74 4.52
C GLU A 396 -8.99 2.93 5.39
N LEU A 397 -8.10 3.48 6.22
CA LEU A 397 -8.40 4.68 7.01
C LEU A 397 -8.59 5.88 6.09
N THR A 398 -9.67 6.63 6.30
CA THR A 398 -10.00 7.84 5.53
C THR A 398 -10.02 9.08 6.43
N GLY A 399 -9.96 10.27 5.81
CA GLY A 399 -10.28 11.52 6.51
C GLY A 399 -11.66 11.45 7.15
N GLY A 400 -11.79 11.92 8.38
CA GLY A 400 -13.02 11.85 9.17
C GLY A 400 -13.34 10.49 9.78
N ALA A 401 -12.40 9.53 9.78
CA ALA A 401 -12.61 8.20 10.36
C ALA A 401 -12.69 8.18 11.91
N CYS A 402 -12.19 9.22 12.57
CA CYS A 402 -12.18 9.30 14.03
C CYS A 402 -13.51 9.82 14.58
N ARG A 403 -14.10 9.11 15.56
CA ARG A 403 -15.33 9.52 16.25
C ARG A 403 -15.14 9.48 17.76
N ARG A 404 -15.82 10.40 18.45
CA ARG A 404 -15.87 10.47 19.91
C ARG A 404 -17.30 10.28 20.39
N GLU A 405 -17.47 9.42 21.38
CA GLU A 405 -18.73 9.15 22.06
C GLU A 405 -18.55 9.48 23.55
N ASP A 406 -19.16 10.56 24.03
CA ASP A 406 -19.09 10.93 25.43
C ASP A 406 -19.97 9.99 26.27
N ARG A 407 -19.39 9.43 27.35
CA ARG A 407 -20.09 8.54 28.29
C ARG A 407 -19.87 9.04 29.72
N SER A 408 -20.71 8.59 30.64
CA SER A 408 -20.63 8.95 32.07
C SER A 408 -19.30 8.60 32.74
N GLN A 409 -18.57 7.60 32.22
CA GLN A 409 -17.28 7.13 32.74
C GLN A 409 -16.07 7.65 31.94
N GLY A 410 -16.28 8.63 31.06
CA GLY A 410 -15.26 9.18 30.17
C GLY A 410 -15.54 8.88 28.68
N PRO A 411 -14.88 9.62 27.77
CA PRO A 411 -15.13 9.48 26.34
C PRO A 411 -14.63 8.14 25.79
N ARG A 412 -15.42 7.53 24.92
CA ARG A 412 -14.98 6.40 24.10
C ARG A 412 -14.57 6.92 22.72
N LEU A 413 -13.38 6.53 22.28
CA LEU A 413 -12.80 6.95 21.01
C LEU A 413 -12.86 5.80 20.01
N TRP A 414 -13.38 6.10 18.83
CA TRP A 414 -13.63 5.15 17.76
C TRP A 414 -12.83 5.54 16.52
N VAL A 415 -12.39 4.54 15.77
CA VAL A 415 -11.77 4.70 14.47
C VAL A 415 -12.46 3.76 13.48
N ASP A 416 -13.07 4.33 12.45
CA ASP A 416 -13.74 3.58 11.39
C ASP A 416 -12.75 3.17 10.29
N SER A 417 -12.88 1.94 9.82
CA SER A 417 -12.03 1.33 8.80
C SER A 417 -12.83 0.24 8.07
N ARG A 418 -12.15 -0.62 7.30
CA ARG A 418 -12.75 -1.78 6.64
C ARG A 418 -11.95 -3.05 6.96
N ARG A 419 -12.67 -4.10 7.34
CA ARG A 419 -12.11 -5.44 7.48
C ARG A 419 -12.08 -6.11 6.11
N ILE A 420 -10.88 -6.36 5.61
CA ILE A 420 -10.65 -6.97 4.29
C ILE A 420 -10.44 -8.49 4.41
N LYS A 421 -9.60 -8.93 5.35
CA LYS A 421 -9.17 -10.33 5.42
C LYS A 421 -10.30 -11.25 5.86
N GLY A 422 -10.63 -12.23 5.02
CA GLY A 422 -11.66 -13.24 5.30
C GLY A 422 -13.08 -12.79 4.96
N GLU A 423 -13.22 -11.61 4.37
CA GLU A 423 -14.49 -11.01 3.97
C GLU A 423 -14.66 -11.05 2.45
N GLU A 424 -15.84 -10.67 1.98
CA GLU A 424 -16.11 -10.50 0.55
C GLU A 424 -15.21 -9.43 -0.09
N PHE A 425 -15.12 -9.44 -1.42
CA PHE A 425 -14.28 -8.51 -2.15
C PHE A 425 -14.64 -7.05 -1.83
N GLY A 426 -13.63 -6.26 -1.47
CA GLY A 426 -13.79 -4.88 -0.98
C GLY A 426 -13.94 -4.77 0.54
N GLY A 427 -14.24 -5.86 1.24
CA GLY A 427 -14.34 -5.91 2.70
C GLY A 427 -15.54 -5.18 3.28
N VAL A 428 -15.75 -5.35 4.59
CA VAL A 428 -16.90 -4.82 5.34
C VAL A 428 -16.49 -3.66 6.24
N PRO A 429 -17.34 -2.61 6.40
CA PRO A 429 -17.10 -1.57 7.40
C PRO A 429 -16.93 -2.17 8.80
N ASP A 430 -15.94 -1.66 9.54
CA ASP A 430 -15.64 -2.12 10.89
C ASP A 430 -15.02 -0.98 11.71
N SER A 431 -15.22 -0.97 13.02
CA SER A 431 -14.76 0.10 13.90
C SER A 431 -13.83 -0.45 14.99
N TRP A 432 -12.88 0.36 15.41
CA TRP A 432 -11.94 0.06 16.48
C TRP A 432 -12.18 1.01 17.65
N VAL A 433 -12.26 0.48 18.87
CA VAL A 433 -12.13 1.30 20.08
C VAL A 433 -10.65 1.48 20.34
N VAL A 434 -10.20 2.74 20.42
CA VAL A 434 -8.79 3.10 20.54
C VAL A 434 -8.54 4.00 21.75
N ILE A 435 -7.26 4.12 22.13
CA ILE A 435 -6.81 5.05 23.16
C ILE A 435 -6.60 6.46 22.57
N GLU A 436 -6.45 7.45 23.45
CA GLU A 436 -6.35 8.86 23.06
C GLU A 436 -5.16 9.14 22.15
N GLU A 437 -4.01 8.51 22.41
CA GLU A 437 -2.78 8.64 21.60
C GLU A 437 -3.04 8.29 20.14
N VAL A 438 -3.81 7.24 19.87
CA VAL A 438 -4.14 6.81 18.51
C VAL A 438 -5.08 7.82 17.85
N HIS A 439 -6.09 8.29 18.58
CA HIS A 439 -7.03 9.28 18.07
C HIS A 439 -6.33 10.61 17.75
N ARG A 440 -5.43 11.09 18.62
CA ARG A 440 -4.59 12.28 18.38
C ARG A 440 -3.67 12.08 17.17
N ALA A 441 -3.02 10.93 17.06
CA ALA A 441 -2.13 10.61 15.95
C ALA A 441 -2.82 10.68 14.58
N LEU A 442 -4.02 10.08 14.47
CA LEU A 442 -4.80 10.11 13.24
C LEU A 442 -5.30 11.51 12.91
N GLY A 443 -5.74 12.28 13.92
CA GLY A 443 -6.13 13.69 13.74
C GLY A 443 -4.95 14.56 13.26
N ALA A 444 -3.76 14.36 13.82
CA ALA A 444 -2.55 15.06 13.38
C ALA A 444 -2.15 14.70 11.95
N ALA A 445 -2.24 13.41 11.58
CA ALA A 445 -1.99 12.95 10.22
C ALA A 445 -2.99 13.57 9.23
N GLU A 446 -4.28 13.59 9.56
CA GLU A 446 -5.32 14.19 8.73
C GLU A 446 -5.08 15.68 8.52
N ALA A 447 -4.75 16.41 9.59
CA ALA A 447 -4.48 17.84 9.55
C ALA A 447 -3.23 18.20 8.72
N VAL A 448 -2.13 17.49 8.92
CA VAL A 448 -0.85 17.79 8.26
C VAL A 448 -0.88 17.43 6.78
N ILE A 449 -1.54 16.32 6.41
CA ILE A 449 -1.74 15.94 5.00
C ILE A 449 -2.80 16.85 4.35
N GLY A 450 -3.80 17.29 5.12
CA GLY A 450 -4.96 17.99 4.60
C GLY A 450 -5.94 17.07 3.89
N THR A 451 -6.06 15.83 4.34
CA THR A 451 -6.96 14.80 3.79
C THR A 451 -8.41 15.24 3.94
N LYS A 452 -9.20 15.17 2.88
CA LYS A 452 -10.64 15.49 2.96
C LYS A 452 -11.43 14.29 3.49
N PRO A 453 -12.65 14.52 4.05
CA PRO A 453 -13.53 13.43 4.45
C PRO A 453 -13.74 12.41 3.33
N GLY A 454 -13.51 11.13 3.65
CA GLY A 454 -13.63 10.01 2.70
C GLY A 454 -12.43 9.77 1.78
N GLU A 455 -11.43 10.67 1.72
CA GLU A 455 -10.16 10.40 1.03
C GLU A 455 -9.28 9.49 1.90
N LEU A 456 -8.50 8.61 1.28
CA LEU A 456 -7.57 7.72 2.00
C LEU A 456 -6.51 8.53 2.74
N LEU A 457 -6.37 8.28 4.04
CA LEU A 457 -5.39 8.93 4.90
C LEU A 457 -3.98 8.41 4.60
N PHE A 458 -3.82 7.10 4.43
CA PHE A 458 -2.54 6.45 4.14
C PHE A 458 -2.56 5.80 2.75
N ALA A 459 -2.44 6.59 1.69
CA ALA A 459 -2.46 6.09 0.31
C ALA A 459 -1.44 4.97 0.05
N SER A 460 -1.87 3.91 -0.66
CA SER A 460 -1.12 2.66 -0.91
C SER A 460 0.15 2.83 -1.75
N GLY A 461 0.34 3.96 -2.44
CA GLY A 461 1.60 4.27 -3.14
C GLY A 461 2.80 4.46 -2.19
N SER A 462 2.55 4.45 -0.89
CA SER A 462 3.52 4.67 0.16
C SER A 462 3.65 3.40 1.01
N ASN A 463 4.40 2.43 0.47
CA ASN A 463 4.68 1.14 1.11
C ASN A 463 5.15 1.32 2.57
N SER A 464 4.68 0.47 3.48
CA SER A 464 5.08 0.48 4.90
C SER A 464 6.60 0.39 5.09
N GLY A 465 7.29 -0.46 4.31
CA GLY A 465 8.77 -0.52 4.33
C GLY A 465 9.45 0.81 4.00
N ASN A 466 8.91 1.57 3.05
CA ASN A 466 9.43 2.90 2.72
C ASN A 466 9.13 3.91 3.83
N ARG A 467 7.95 3.82 4.47
CA ARG A 467 7.56 4.71 5.58
C ARG A 467 8.46 4.55 6.80
N TYR A 468 8.77 3.31 7.20
CA TYR A 468 9.65 3.08 8.34
C TYR A 468 11.06 3.57 8.06
N ALA A 469 11.61 3.24 6.88
CA ALA A 469 12.95 3.70 6.50
C ALA A 469 13.03 5.23 6.45
N ALA A 470 12.02 5.90 5.86
CA ALA A 470 11.96 7.36 5.82
C ALA A 470 11.88 7.99 7.22
N LEU A 471 10.98 7.49 8.08
CA LEU A 471 10.85 7.95 9.47
C LEU A 471 12.17 7.76 10.24
N ARG A 472 12.74 6.56 10.20
CA ARG A 472 13.99 6.22 10.88
C ARG A 472 15.15 7.10 10.39
N ASN A 473 15.32 7.24 9.08
CA ASN A 473 16.42 8.03 8.52
C ASN A 473 16.29 9.51 8.87
N TRP A 474 15.07 10.05 8.89
CA TRP A 474 14.83 11.43 9.29
C TRP A 474 15.11 11.65 10.78
N VAL A 475 14.65 10.74 11.64
CA VAL A 475 14.90 10.77 13.10
C VAL A 475 16.39 10.67 13.41
N ASN A 476 17.12 9.78 12.73
CA ASN A 476 18.54 9.57 12.97
C ASN A 476 19.42 10.66 12.31
N GLY A 477 18.85 11.43 11.38
CA GLY A 477 19.53 12.51 10.67
C GLY A 477 19.63 13.81 11.46
N SER A 478 20.17 14.85 10.82
CA SER A 478 20.38 16.17 11.42
C SER A 478 19.08 16.80 11.95
N CYS A 479 17.95 16.55 11.29
CA CYS A 479 16.65 17.06 11.71
C CYS A 479 16.23 16.51 13.07
N GLY A 480 16.31 15.20 13.29
CA GLY A 480 15.97 14.58 14.57
C GLY A 480 17.01 14.86 15.66
N GLN A 481 18.30 14.90 15.34
CA GLN A 481 19.36 15.28 16.28
C GLN A 481 19.17 16.70 16.84
N ARG A 482 18.77 17.65 15.98
CA ARG A 482 18.43 19.02 16.38
C ARG A 482 17.22 19.09 17.31
N LEU A 483 16.29 18.13 17.20
CA LEU A 483 15.13 18.01 18.08
C LEU A 483 15.39 17.15 19.32
N GLY A 484 16.58 16.57 19.48
CA GLY A 484 16.92 15.70 20.61
C GLY A 484 16.24 14.33 20.55
N LEU A 485 15.83 13.87 19.36
CA LEU A 485 15.17 12.58 19.22
C LEU A 485 16.15 11.44 19.47
N ALA A 486 15.69 10.41 20.18
CA ALA A 486 16.49 9.21 20.42
C ALA A 486 16.70 8.45 19.10
N PRO A 487 17.92 8.01 18.77
CA PRO A 487 18.14 7.26 17.53
C PRO A 487 17.36 5.95 17.56
N ILE A 488 16.75 5.61 16.42
CA ILE A 488 16.05 4.33 16.23
C ILE A 488 17.04 3.34 15.61
N PRO A 489 17.36 2.21 16.28
CA PRO A 489 18.25 1.18 15.74
C PRO A 489 17.75 0.59 14.41
N ASP A 490 18.63 -0.11 13.70
CA ASP A 490 18.20 -0.84 12.50
C ASP A 490 17.41 -2.11 12.89
N GLY A 491 16.47 -2.52 12.04
CA GLY A 491 15.66 -3.72 12.25
C GLY A 491 14.28 -3.67 11.59
N PRO A 492 13.67 -4.84 11.32
CA PRO A 492 12.44 -4.91 10.53
C PRO A 492 11.19 -4.55 11.34
N VAL A 493 10.69 -3.33 11.21
CA VAL A 493 9.41 -2.91 11.81
C VAL A 493 8.28 -2.94 10.77
N HIS A 494 7.28 -3.78 11.02
CA HIS A 494 6.11 -3.93 10.15
C HIS A 494 4.85 -4.16 10.98
N PRO A 495 3.64 -3.76 10.50
CA PRO A 495 2.41 -3.84 11.29
C PRO A 495 2.11 -5.22 11.86
N ARG A 496 2.53 -6.30 11.18
CA ARG A 496 2.37 -7.67 11.67
C ARG A 496 3.20 -7.96 12.92
N ALA A 497 4.44 -7.48 12.97
CA ALA A 497 5.31 -7.62 14.14
C ALA A 497 4.80 -6.75 15.30
N LEU A 498 4.41 -5.50 15.02
CA LEU A 498 3.83 -4.61 16.04
C LEU A 498 2.55 -5.17 16.65
N ARG A 499 1.65 -5.71 15.82
CA ARG A 499 0.45 -6.39 16.30
C ARG A 499 0.77 -7.60 17.17
N ARG A 500 1.82 -8.36 16.84
CA ARG A 500 2.29 -9.47 17.69
C ARG A 500 2.84 -8.95 19.02
N THR A 501 3.65 -7.90 19.00
CA THR A 501 4.17 -7.28 20.22
C THR A 501 3.04 -6.83 21.14
N LEU A 502 2.04 -6.11 20.60
CA LEU A 502 0.86 -5.70 21.37
C LEU A 502 0.09 -6.91 21.93
N ALA A 503 -0.11 -7.95 21.11
CA ALA A 503 -0.80 -9.17 21.54
C ALA A 503 -0.10 -9.82 22.73
N LEU A 504 1.23 -9.93 22.69
CA LEU A 504 2.05 -10.45 23.78
C LEU A 504 1.92 -9.58 25.05
N SER A 505 2.05 -8.27 24.91
CA SER A 505 1.96 -7.33 26.04
C SER A 505 0.58 -7.36 26.72
N ILE A 506 -0.50 -7.54 25.95
CA ILE A 506 -1.85 -7.71 26.51
C ILE A 506 -1.97 -9.10 27.17
N ALA A 507 -1.52 -10.16 26.50
CA ALA A 507 -1.65 -11.53 26.98
C ALA A 507 -0.92 -11.80 28.30
N GLN A 508 0.19 -11.10 28.55
CA GLN A 508 0.95 -11.18 29.80
C GLN A 508 0.22 -10.59 31.02
N ARG A 509 -0.91 -9.90 30.83
CA ARG A 509 -1.71 -9.34 31.93
C ARG A 509 -2.76 -10.35 32.43
N PRO A 510 -3.23 -10.25 33.69
CA PRO A 510 -4.36 -11.04 34.17
C PRO A 510 -5.58 -10.92 33.25
N HIS A 511 -6.20 -12.04 32.88
CA HIS A 511 -7.29 -12.14 31.89
C HIS A 511 -6.95 -11.59 30.48
N GLY A 512 -5.66 -11.35 30.21
CA GLY A 512 -5.13 -10.71 29.02
C GLY A 512 -5.34 -11.51 27.74
N LEU A 513 -5.34 -12.85 27.80
CA LEU A 513 -5.54 -13.69 26.61
C LEU A 513 -6.94 -13.45 25.98
N LEU A 514 -7.99 -13.41 26.80
CA LEU A 514 -9.35 -13.14 26.33
C LEU A 514 -9.49 -11.69 25.84
N ALA A 515 -8.90 -10.74 26.57
CA ALA A 515 -8.87 -9.33 26.18
C ALA A 515 -8.15 -9.13 24.83
N ALA A 516 -7.00 -9.79 24.63
CA ALA A 516 -6.25 -9.76 23.38
C ALA A 516 -7.06 -10.36 22.22
N LYS A 517 -7.73 -11.51 22.45
CA LYS A 517 -8.60 -12.12 21.45
C LYS A 517 -9.72 -11.17 21.01
N TRP A 518 -10.39 -10.54 21.97
CA TRP A 518 -11.48 -9.60 21.72
C TRP A 518 -11.00 -8.35 20.99
N HIS A 519 -9.99 -7.66 21.55
CA HIS A 519 -9.43 -6.43 20.98
C HIS A 519 -8.91 -6.64 19.56
N LEU A 520 -8.20 -7.74 19.32
CA LEU A 520 -7.61 -8.05 18.02
C LEU A 520 -8.61 -8.74 17.07
N LYS A 521 -9.86 -8.96 17.46
CA LYS A 521 -10.89 -9.59 16.62
C LYS A 521 -10.43 -10.96 16.09
N HIS A 522 -9.75 -11.74 16.95
CA HIS A 522 -9.33 -13.09 16.59
C HIS A 522 -10.50 -14.05 16.70
N VAL A 523 -10.86 -14.69 15.58
CA VAL A 523 -11.94 -15.68 15.51
C VAL A 523 -11.61 -16.92 16.37
N SER A 524 -10.34 -17.31 16.41
CA SER A 524 -9.86 -18.46 17.20
C SER A 524 -8.99 -18.02 18.38
N VAL A 525 -9.16 -18.68 19.52
CA VAL A 525 -8.28 -18.54 20.69
C VAL A 525 -6.85 -18.99 20.33
N ALA A 526 -6.71 -20.05 19.53
CA ALA A 526 -5.42 -20.56 19.04
C ALA A 526 -4.60 -19.52 18.27
N THR A 527 -5.25 -18.57 17.59
CA THR A 527 -4.54 -17.44 16.97
C THR A 527 -3.90 -16.56 18.03
N THR A 528 -4.58 -16.35 19.17
CA THR A 528 -4.12 -15.54 20.31
C THR A 528 -3.12 -16.31 21.17
N GLU A 529 -3.30 -17.61 21.38
CA GLU A 529 -2.32 -18.50 22.02
C GLU A 529 -1.03 -18.57 21.20
N GLY A 530 -1.11 -18.71 19.87
CA GLY A 530 0.06 -18.61 18.99
C GLY A 530 0.73 -17.23 18.96
N TYR A 531 0.07 -16.20 19.51
CA TYR A 531 0.71 -14.93 19.84
C TYR A 531 1.29 -14.92 21.25
N ALA A 532 0.67 -15.59 22.23
CA ALA A 532 1.02 -15.59 23.64
C ALA A 532 2.09 -16.62 24.03
N ASP A 533 2.33 -17.65 23.22
CA ASP A 533 3.23 -18.76 23.56
C ASP A 533 4.68 -18.51 23.09
N PRO A 534 5.68 -18.41 23.99
CA PRO A 534 7.09 -18.35 23.64
C PRO A 534 7.78 -19.73 23.57
N ARG A 535 7.14 -20.83 24.01
CA ARG A 535 7.57 -22.25 23.98
C ARG A 535 6.75 -23.03 25.03
N GLU A 536 5.64 -23.67 24.66
CA GLU A 536 5.15 -24.83 25.40
C GLU A 536 6.08 -26.02 25.14
N LEU A 537 7.13 -26.09 25.96
CA LEU A 537 8.01 -27.24 26.10
C LEU A 537 7.99 -27.61 27.59
N HIS A 538 6.96 -28.38 27.99
CA HIS A 538 7.11 -29.53 28.87
C HIS A 538 5.80 -30.35 28.94
N GLN A 539 5.85 -31.52 28.30
CA GLN A 539 5.10 -32.77 28.53
C GLN A 539 3.59 -32.73 28.81
N MET A 540 2.87 -33.38 27.86
CA MET A 540 1.61 -34.16 27.92
C MET A 540 0.75 -33.68 26.75
N GLY A 541 0.79 -34.27 25.55
CA GLY A 541 0.37 -35.65 25.32
C GLY A 541 -1.16 -35.72 25.25
N GLU A 542 -1.76 -35.32 24.11
CA GLU A 542 -2.89 -36.00 23.42
C GLU A 542 -3.71 -35.09 22.50
N LYS A 543 -4.35 -35.76 21.53
CA LYS A 543 -4.97 -35.27 20.29
C LYS A 543 -6.36 -34.63 20.53
N SER A 544 -6.78 -33.71 19.65
CA SER A 544 -7.77 -34.00 18.59
C SER A 544 -8.52 -32.76 18.08
N GLN A 545 -8.66 -32.74 16.76
CA GLN A 545 -9.83 -32.30 15.99
C GLN A 545 -11.03 -31.74 16.79
N VAL A 546 -11.41 -30.47 16.56
CA VAL A 546 -12.82 -30.09 16.31
C VAL A 546 -12.89 -28.85 15.41
N ALA A 547 -13.41 -29.12 14.21
CA ALA A 547 -14.29 -28.35 13.35
C ALA A 547 -14.28 -26.81 13.35
N SER A 548 -13.97 -26.30 12.17
CA SER A 548 -14.70 -25.20 11.57
C SER A 548 -16.21 -25.47 11.57
N SER A 549 -17.00 -24.61 12.21
CA SER A 549 -18.42 -24.48 11.90
C SER A 549 -18.86 -23.03 12.02
N ARG A 550 -19.22 -22.45 10.87
CA ARG A 550 -20.14 -21.32 10.78
C ARG A 550 -21.43 -21.72 11.51
N THR A 551 -21.76 -21.07 12.62
CA THR A 551 -23.11 -21.13 13.16
C THR A 551 -23.49 -19.76 13.71
N ARG A 552 -24.69 -19.36 13.30
CA ARG A 552 -25.33 -18.05 13.44
C ARG A 552 -25.47 -17.64 14.91
N LEU A 553 -25.49 -16.33 15.14
CA LEU A 553 -25.98 -15.71 16.36
C LEU A 553 -27.38 -16.24 16.70
N HIS A 554 -27.50 -17.07 17.74
CA HIS A 554 -28.67 -17.14 18.63
C HIS A 554 -28.27 -18.01 19.83
N GLY A 555 -27.85 -17.38 20.93
CA GLY A 555 -27.46 -18.11 22.14
C GLY A 555 -26.82 -17.31 23.27
N LEU A 556 -26.93 -15.98 23.30
CA LEU A 556 -26.31 -15.13 24.34
C LEU A 556 -27.33 -14.17 24.99
N ARG A 557 -28.51 -14.71 25.34
CA ARG A 557 -29.53 -13.99 26.12
C ARG A 557 -29.72 -14.56 27.54
N ARG A 558 -28.73 -15.30 28.07
CA ARG A 558 -28.84 -15.98 29.38
C ARG A 558 -27.65 -15.78 30.32
N TYR A 559 -26.82 -14.77 30.09
CA TYR A 559 -25.67 -14.44 30.96
C TYR A 559 -25.78 -13.08 31.67
N TYR A 560 -26.94 -12.42 31.64
CA TYR A 560 -27.18 -11.12 32.29
C TYR A 560 -28.24 -11.15 33.41
N GLU A 561 -28.56 -12.32 33.98
CA GLU A 561 -29.51 -12.43 35.11
C GLU A 561 -28.91 -13.02 36.39
N LEU A 562 -27.58 -13.11 36.51
CA LEU A 562 -26.93 -13.59 37.75
C LEU A 562 -25.78 -12.69 38.21
N ALA A 563 -25.99 -11.38 38.11
CA ALA A 563 -25.25 -10.39 38.88
C ALA A 563 -26.18 -9.20 39.14
N ALA A 564 -27.01 -9.37 40.18
CA ALA A 564 -27.61 -8.27 40.91
C ALA A 564 -26.52 -7.51 41.70
#